data_AF-A0A1Q7IQ31-F1
#
_entry.id   AF-A0A1Q7IQ31-F1
#
_cell.length_a   1.000
_cell.length_b   1.000
_cell.length_c   1.000
_cell.angle_alpha   90.00
_cell.angle_beta   90.00
_cell.angle_gamma   90.00
#
_symmetry.space_group_name_H-M   'P 1'
#
loop_
_entity.id
_entity.type
_entity.pdbx_description
1 polymer ?
#
loop_
_entity_poly.entity_id
_entity_poly.type
_entity_poly.pdbx_seq_one_letter_code
_entity_poly.pdbx_strand_id
1 'polypeptide(L)'
;MNLRPFLIVVIALPALAASPALAQAPATATAMPAVPSHNCVAPRYPSEPGLQKRGEAYNRAVDAFNRDFKTYGECIKKYVDDTKLWVKAAADAGNKAIDEYNKFAEDIKQKIEAEK
;
A
#
# COMPACT_ATOMS: atom_id res chain seq x y z
N MET A 1 -22.69 -47.03 61.09
CA MET A 1 -23.22 -47.28 59.73
C MET A 1 -23.69 -45.95 59.15
N ASN A 2 -23.25 -45.67 57.91
CA ASN A 2 -23.55 -44.59 56.92
C ASN A 2 -24.72 -43.61 57.23
N LEU A 3 -24.66 -42.30 56.93
CA LEU A 3 -24.45 -41.67 55.60
C LEU A 3 -23.84 -40.24 55.69
N ARG A 4 -22.94 -39.95 54.74
CA ARG A 4 -22.35 -38.66 54.29
C ARG A 4 -23.42 -37.66 53.76
N PRO A 5 -23.06 -36.53 53.11
CA PRO A 5 -22.28 -35.35 53.52
C PRO A 5 -23.05 -34.05 53.17
N PHE A 6 -22.71 -32.88 53.73
CA PHE A 6 -23.11 -31.60 53.12
C PHE A 6 -21.87 -30.77 52.76
N LEU A 7 -21.74 -30.58 51.46
CA LEU A 7 -20.92 -29.59 50.77
C LEU A 7 -21.02 -28.22 51.45
N ILE A 8 -19.88 -27.60 51.76
CA ILE A 8 -19.75 -26.15 51.68
C ILE A 8 -18.55 -25.84 50.79
N VAL A 9 -18.87 -25.00 49.81
CA VAL A 9 -18.14 -24.62 48.62
C VAL A 9 -16.98 -23.69 49.00
N VAL A 10 -15.88 -23.88 48.28
CA VAL A 10 -14.69 -23.02 48.14
C VAL A 10 -15.10 -21.57 47.89
N ILE A 11 -14.26 -20.58 48.24
CA ILE A 11 -13.83 -19.44 47.40
C ILE A 11 -13.12 -18.44 48.33
N ALA A 12 -11.79 -18.57 48.45
CA ALA A 12 -10.94 -17.44 48.74
C ALA A 12 -10.53 -16.85 47.39
N LEU A 13 -10.99 -15.63 47.12
CA LEU A 13 -10.72 -14.88 45.90
C LEU A 13 -9.21 -14.76 45.64
N PRO A 14 -8.72 -15.10 44.43
CA PRO A 14 -7.54 -14.44 43.94
C PRO A 14 -7.98 -13.06 43.44
N ALA A 15 -7.45 -11.99 44.04
CA ALA A 15 -7.50 -10.67 43.44
C ALA A 15 -6.72 -10.74 42.11
N LEU A 16 -7.43 -10.99 41.00
CA LEU A 16 -6.92 -10.66 39.68
C LEU A 16 -6.76 -9.15 39.65
N ALA A 17 -5.51 -8.70 39.74
CA ALA A 17 -5.13 -7.36 39.32
C ALA A 17 -5.59 -7.21 37.86
N ALA A 18 -6.69 -6.50 37.66
CA ALA A 18 -7.13 -6.03 36.36
C ALA A 18 -6.15 -4.96 35.91
N SER A 19 -5.01 -5.37 35.37
CA SER A 19 -4.22 -4.52 34.51
C SER A 19 -5.14 -4.15 33.33
N PRO A 20 -5.38 -2.86 33.05
CA PRO A 20 -6.07 -2.48 31.83
C PRO A 20 -5.16 -2.90 30.68
N ALA A 21 -5.40 -4.08 30.11
CA ALA A 21 -4.88 -4.42 28.82
C ALA A 21 -5.40 -3.32 27.87
N LEU A 22 -4.48 -2.50 27.37
CA LEU A 22 -4.77 -1.53 26.33
C LEU A 22 -5.35 -2.33 25.16
N ALA A 23 -6.68 -2.35 25.07
CA ALA A 23 -7.41 -2.91 23.96
C ALA A 23 -7.17 -2.00 22.75
N GLN A 24 -6.00 -2.13 22.14
CA GLN A 24 -5.76 -1.59 20.81
C GLN A 24 -6.63 -2.42 19.88
N ALA A 25 -7.71 -1.80 19.38
CA ALA A 25 -8.48 -2.38 18.30
C ALA A 25 -7.51 -2.70 17.15
N PRO A 26 -7.59 -3.91 16.55
CA PRO A 26 -6.71 -4.26 15.44
C PRO A 26 -6.83 -3.18 14.36
N ALA A 27 -5.68 -2.69 13.89
CA ALA A 27 -5.64 -1.67 12.85
C ALA A 27 -6.49 -2.14 11.67
N THR A 28 -7.52 -1.37 11.34
CA THR A 28 -8.41 -1.69 10.23
C THR A 28 -7.57 -1.59 8.96
N ALA A 29 -7.56 -2.66 8.15
CA ALA A 29 -6.82 -2.64 6.89
C ALA A 29 -7.41 -1.55 5.99
N THR A 30 -6.68 -0.45 5.82
CA THR A 30 -7.08 0.62 4.92
C THR A 30 -6.94 0.11 3.49
N ALA A 31 -8.06 0.01 2.76
CA ALA A 31 -8.02 -0.30 1.35
C ALA A 31 -7.18 0.77 0.63
N MET A 32 -6.10 0.34 -0.03
CA MET A 32 -5.29 1.26 -0.81
C MET A 32 -6.10 1.84 -1.96
N PRO A 33 -5.94 3.13 -2.31
CA PRO A 33 -6.56 3.70 -3.50
C PRO A 33 -6.12 2.88 -4.72
N ALA A 34 -7.09 2.45 -5.54
CA ALA A 34 -6.78 1.78 -6.79
C ALA A 34 -6.02 2.75 -7.71
N VAL A 35 -4.85 2.35 -8.19
CA VAL A 35 -4.10 3.14 -9.18
C VAL A 35 -4.91 3.13 -10.48
N PRO A 36 -5.30 4.30 -11.03
CA PRO A 36 -6.05 4.37 -12.28
C PRO A 36 -5.29 3.65 -13.40
N SER A 37 -5.99 2.99 -14.32
CA SER A 37 -5.33 2.42 -15.52
C SER A 37 -5.09 3.50 -16.58
N HIS A 38 -4.10 3.31 -17.45
CA HIS A 38 -3.87 4.17 -18.61
C HIS A 38 -4.69 3.74 -19.83
N ASN A 39 -5.11 4.70 -20.66
CA ASN A 39 -5.77 4.43 -21.94
C ASN A 39 -4.83 4.60 -23.15
N CYS A 40 -3.52 4.64 -22.92
CA CYS A 40 -2.53 4.79 -23.98
C CYS A 40 -2.48 3.53 -24.86
N VAL A 41 -2.63 3.70 -26.18
CA VAL A 41 -2.64 2.61 -27.16
C VAL A 41 -1.29 2.54 -27.85
N ALA A 42 -0.64 1.37 -27.78
CA ALA A 42 0.64 1.15 -28.45
C ALA A 42 0.42 1.07 -29.98
N PRO A 43 1.16 1.84 -30.79
CA PRO A 43 1.06 1.76 -32.24
C PRO A 43 1.64 0.45 -32.75
N ARG A 44 1.04 -0.09 -33.82
CA ARG A 44 1.50 -1.30 -34.47
C ARG A 44 2.69 -0.99 -35.37
N TYR A 45 3.79 -1.72 -35.20
CA TYR A 45 4.95 -1.59 -36.07
C TYR A 45 4.62 -2.08 -37.49
N PRO A 46 5.04 -1.38 -38.56
CA PRO A 46 4.74 -1.74 -39.94
C PRO A 46 5.58 -2.94 -40.41
N SER A 47 5.22 -4.14 -39.94
CA SER A 47 5.82 -5.43 -40.31
C SER A 47 4.84 -6.39 -40.97
N GLU A 48 3.82 -5.86 -41.64
CA GLU A 48 2.76 -6.68 -42.23
C GLU A 48 3.29 -7.54 -43.40
N PRO A 49 2.84 -8.80 -43.52
CA PRO A 49 3.22 -9.66 -44.64
C PRO A 49 2.86 -8.99 -45.98
N GLY A 50 3.85 -8.82 -46.86
CA GLY A 50 3.68 -8.16 -48.17
C GLY A 50 4.09 -6.68 -48.20
N LEU A 51 4.34 -6.06 -47.04
CA LEU A 51 4.95 -4.72 -47.01
C LEU A 51 6.45 -4.86 -47.28
N GLN A 52 6.89 -4.48 -48.48
CA GLN A 52 8.32 -4.47 -48.81
C GLN A 52 9.03 -3.45 -47.90
N LYS A 53 10.11 -3.85 -47.22
CA LYS A 53 10.93 -2.98 -46.35
C LYS A 53 11.68 -1.86 -47.10
N ARG A 54 11.33 -1.64 -48.38
CA ARG A 54 11.93 -0.67 -49.28
C ARG A 54 10.81 -0.13 -50.17
N GLY A 55 10.70 1.20 -50.26
CA GLY A 55 9.73 1.88 -51.10
C GLY A 55 8.90 2.93 -50.34
N GLU A 56 8.25 3.81 -51.10
CA GLU A 56 7.52 4.96 -50.54
C GLU A 56 6.38 4.56 -49.60
N ALA A 57 5.70 3.43 -49.88
CA ALA A 57 4.62 2.93 -49.03
C ALA A 57 5.12 2.54 -47.62
N TYR A 58 6.27 1.86 -47.54
CA TYR A 58 6.90 1.51 -46.27
C TYR A 58 7.39 2.75 -45.52
N ASN A 59 8.03 3.69 -46.22
CA ASN A 59 8.51 4.93 -45.61
C ASN A 59 7.35 5.72 -44.99
N ARG A 60 6.22 5.87 -45.70
CA ARG A 60 5.02 6.51 -45.14
C ARG A 60 4.46 5.79 -43.91
N ALA A 61 4.48 4.46 -43.92
CA ALA A 61 4.03 3.66 -42.78
C ALA A 61 4.95 3.83 -41.55
N VAL A 62 6.27 3.87 -41.77
CA VAL A 62 7.27 4.14 -40.71
C VAL A 62 7.11 5.55 -40.17
N ASP A 63 6.90 6.55 -41.02
CA ASP A 63 6.69 7.93 -40.58
C ASP A 63 5.41 8.08 -39.75
N ALA A 64 4.33 7.41 -40.15
CA ALA A 64 3.11 7.34 -39.35
C ALA A 64 3.36 6.68 -37.99
N PHE A 65 4.01 5.50 -37.99
CA PHE A 65 4.39 4.81 -36.77
C PHE A 65 5.22 5.70 -35.83
N ASN A 66 6.21 6.43 -36.34
CA ASN A 66 7.07 7.29 -35.52
C ASN A 66 6.28 8.42 -34.84
N ARG A 67 5.30 9.02 -35.54
CA ARG A 67 4.41 10.04 -34.95
C ARG A 67 3.51 9.44 -33.86
N ASP A 68 2.91 8.29 -34.15
CA ASP A 68 2.02 7.62 -33.20
C ASP A 68 2.80 7.10 -31.99
N PHE A 69 4.03 6.64 -32.19
CA PHE A 69 4.93 6.18 -31.14
C PHE A 69 5.33 7.32 -30.20
N LYS A 70 5.62 8.50 -30.76
CA LYS A 70 5.85 9.71 -29.95
C LYS A 70 4.62 10.06 -29.12
N THR A 71 3.43 10.06 -29.72
CA THR A 71 2.16 10.35 -29.03
C THR A 71 1.89 9.34 -27.92
N TYR A 72 2.13 8.06 -28.18
CA TYR A 72 2.04 7.00 -27.17
C TYR A 72 3.02 7.23 -26.01
N GLY A 73 4.27 7.57 -26.31
CA GLY A 73 5.29 7.88 -25.30
C GLY A 73 4.90 9.08 -24.43
N GLU A 74 4.34 10.13 -25.02
CA GLU A 74 3.83 11.30 -24.30
C GLU A 74 2.63 10.94 -23.39
N CYS A 75 1.71 10.10 -23.88
CA CYS A 75 0.59 9.60 -23.09
C CYS A 75 1.06 8.80 -21.86
N ILE A 76 1.98 7.85 -22.06
CA ILE A 76 2.53 7.04 -20.97
C ILE A 76 3.29 7.91 -19.97
N LYS A 77 4.07 8.87 -20.46
CA LYS A 77 4.81 9.79 -19.59
C LYS A 77 3.86 10.58 -18.68
N LYS A 78 2.77 11.12 -19.24
CA LYS A 78 1.74 11.81 -18.47
C LYS A 78 1.12 10.90 -17.41
N TYR A 79 0.73 9.69 -17.81
CA TYR A 79 0.20 8.71 -16.87
C TYR A 79 1.16 8.40 -15.72
N VAL A 80 2.45 8.23 -16.01
CA VAL A 80 3.48 8.00 -15.00
C VAL A 80 3.61 9.20 -14.06
N ASP A 81 3.61 10.42 -14.60
CA ASP A 81 3.72 11.64 -13.79
C ASP A 81 2.48 11.83 -12.89
N ASP A 82 1.27 11.55 -13.40
CA ASP A 82 0.04 11.55 -12.61
C ASP A 82 0.10 10.48 -11.50
N THR A 83 0.60 9.28 -11.81
CA THR A 83 0.73 8.17 -10.85
C THR A 83 1.74 8.47 -9.75
N LYS A 84 2.84 9.19 -10.05
CA LYS A 84 3.82 9.59 -9.03
C LYS A 84 3.20 10.42 -7.91
N LEU A 85 2.22 11.27 -8.23
CA LEU A 85 1.53 12.07 -7.21
C LEU A 85 0.78 11.18 -6.21
N TRP A 86 0.10 10.14 -6.71
CA TRP A 86 -0.59 9.17 -5.87
C TRP A 86 0.36 8.37 -4.99
N VAL A 87 1.45 7.86 -5.57
CA VAL A 87 2.48 7.12 -4.82
C VAL A 87 3.12 8.00 -3.75
N LYS A 88 3.41 9.27 -4.08
CA LYS A 88 3.97 10.22 -3.12
C LYS A 88 3.01 10.48 -1.97
N ALA A 89 1.72 10.71 -2.25
CA ALA A 89 0.74 10.93 -1.20
C ALA A 89 0.61 9.72 -0.26
N ALA A 90 0.63 8.50 -0.81
CA ALA A 90 0.61 7.27 -0.02
C ALA A 90 1.88 7.12 0.85
N ALA A 91 3.06 7.39 0.27
CA ALA A 91 4.33 7.34 0.99
C ALA A 91 4.40 8.40 2.11
N ASP A 92 3.96 9.64 1.85
CA ASP A 92 3.92 10.71 2.83
C ASP A 92 2.98 10.36 4.00
N ALA A 93 1.85 9.68 3.74
CA ALA A 93 0.96 9.19 4.79
C ALA A 93 1.61 8.09 5.65
N GLY A 94 2.31 7.13 5.02
CA GLY A 94 3.04 6.09 5.74
C GLY A 94 4.17 6.64 6.61
N ASN A 95 4.93 7.61 6.08
CA ASN A 95 6.02 8.26 6.83
C ASN A 95 5.49 9.00 8.06
N LYS A 96 4.35 9.68 7.98
CA LYS A 96 3.73 10.33 9.15
C LYS A 96 3.41 9.35 10.27
N ALA A 97 2.88 8.16 9.94
CA ALA A 97 2.59 7.14 10.95
C ALA A 97 3.88 6.61 11.61
N ILE A 98 4.96 6.46 10.84
CA ILE A 98 6.27 6.09 11.36
C ILE A 98 6.81 7.19 12.28
N ASP A 99 6.70 8.46 11.89
CA ASP A 99 7.15 9.60 12.70
C ASP A 99 6.39 9.69 14.03
N GLU A 100 5.08 9.44 14.03
CA GLU A 100 4.26 9.37 15.24
C GLU A 100 4.72 8.25 16.17
N TYR A 101 4.95 7.05 15.63
CA TYR A 101 5.47 5.92 16.41
C TYR A 101 6.85 6.21 17.00
N ASN A 102 7.76 6.77 16.20
CA ASN A 102 9.12 7.10 16.63
C ASN A 102 9.13 8.13 17.77
N LYS A 103 8.30 9.18 17.67
CA LYS A 103 8.13 10.17 18.75
C LYS A 103 7.60 9.51 20.02
N PHE A 104 6.58 8.67 19.91
CA PHE A 104 6.05 7.95 21.06
C PHE A 104 7.11 7.05 21.71
N ALA A 105 7.88 6.31 20.91
CA ALA A 105 8.95 5.46 21.43
C ALA A 105 10.05 6.27 22.14
N GLU A 106 10.40 7.45 21.63
CA GLU A 106 11.35 8.36 22.27
C GLU A 106 10.81 8.90 23.60
N ASP A 107 9.56 9.36 23.64
CA ASP A 107 8.90 9.85 24.86
C ASP A 107 8.90 8.77 25.96
N ILE A 108 8.62 7.52 25.60
CA ILE A 108 8.67 6.39 26.54
C ILE A 108 10.10 6.15 27.03
N LYS A 109 11.09 6.19 26.14
CA LYS A 109 12.50 6.03 26.52
C LYS A 109 12.93 7.11 27.52
N GLN A 110 12.59 8.37 27.27
CA GLN A 110 12.91 9.48 28.16
C GLN A 110 12.26 9.32 29.55
N LYS A 111 11.00 8.86 29.62
CA LYS A 111 10.33 8.56 30.89
C LYS A 111 11.03 7.45 31.67
N ILE A 112 11.42 6.36 31.01
CA ILE A 112 12.16 5.25 31.63
C ILE A 112 13.52 5.72 32.17
N GLU A 113 14.21 6.60 31.45
CA GLU A 113 15.49 7.17 31.89
C GLU A 113 15.33 8.15 33.06
N ALA A 114 14.24 8.93 33.10
CA ALA A 114 13.95 9.85 34.20
C ALA A 114 13.50 9.15 35.50
N GLU A 115 13.01 7.92 35.39
CA GLU A 115 12.63 7.07 36.54
C GLU A 115 13.80 6.22 37.09
N LYS A 116 14.97 6.27 36.45
CA LYS A 116 16.21 5.64 36.92
C LYS A 116 17.06 6.55 37.80
#